data_AF-A0A7C1GUB1-F1
#
_entry.id   AF-A0A7C1GUB1-F1
#
_cell.length_a   1.000
_cell.length_b   1.000
_cell.length_c   1.000
_cell.angle_alpha   90.00
_cell.angle_beta   90.00
_cell.angle_gamma   90.00
#
_symmetry.space_group_name_H-M   'P 1'
#
loop_
_entity.id
_entity.type
_entity.pdbx_description
1 polymer ?
#
loop_
_entity_poly.entity_id
_entity_poly.type
_entity_poly.pdbx_seq_one_letter_code
_entity_poly.pdbx_strand_id
1 'polypeptide(L)'
;MAEAIWAEDPDRLIIADGLWWGAFPCKELFAMPIAQAARGYQPMGLTHYKAGWVEGADRYPVPEWPVRCIGGGFLYGSMKKELKSALKIHTNFKEPVLLVVTVGEVSHHARLVARIDGEEKHALSFTPGPGEGPWQESTFYEEYNSYKARYDQDITVPIPAGKHEAALDVDDGDWLSLTRVALRDETGEYDSISIIPKWGEPNATISTNPESRRFQTAQEQNAAWLWEKHFKRWADLREQGIGVMVGEWGAFNETNHDVVLRWMEDSLKTFRRAGIGWALWNFRGAFGILDSGRKDVEYESFHGHQLDREMLEMLRRY
;
A
#
# COMPACT_ATOMS: atom_id res chain seq x y z
N MET A 1 -13.59 -26.36 22.36
CA MET A 1 -13.82 -25.01 22.93
C MET A 1 -15.27 -24.56 22.77
N ALA A 2 -15.81 -24.47 21.55
CA ALA A 2 -17.22 -24.07 21.33
C ALA A 2 -18.22 -24.92 22.12
N GLU A 3 -18.06 -26.24 22.13
CA GLU A 3 -18.89 -27.16 22.94
C GLU A 3 -18.87 -26.83 24.44
N ALA A 4 -17.73 -26.41 24.99
CA ALA A 4 -17.63 -26.04 26.39
C ALA A 4 -18.34 -24.71 26.69
N ILE A 5 -18.33 -23.76 25.75
CA ILE A 5 -19.07 -22.50 25.87
C ILE A 5 -20.57 -22.78 25.84
N TRP A 6 -21.04 -23.60 24.89
CA TRP A 6 -22.46 -23.94 24.77
C TRP A 6 -22.98 -24.87 25.85
N ALA A 7 -22.11 -25.63 26.52
CA ALA A 7 -22.49 -26.39 27.71
C ALA A 7 -22.94 -25.47 28.85
N GLU A 8 -22.34 -24.28 28.97
CA GLU A 8 -22.71 -23.28 29.97
C GLU A 8 -23.86 -22.37 29.50
N ASP A 9 -23.85 -21.96 28.22
CA ASP A 9 -24.87 -21.09 27.62
C ASP A 9 -25.15 -21.53 26.17
N PRO A 10 -26.16 -22.38 25.93
CA PRO A 10 -26.45 -22.95 24.61
C PRO A 10 -26.75 -21.92 23.51
N ASP A 11 -27.23 -20.72 23.88
CA ASP A 11 -27.61 -19.66 22.95
C ASP A 11 -26.48 -18.64 22.72
N ARG A 12 -25.30 -18.86 23.34
CA ARG A 12 -24.16 -17.94 23.23
C ARG A 12 -23.66 -17.84 21.80
N LEU A 13 -23.79 -16.65 21.20
CA LEU A 13 -23.12 -16.32 19.94
C LEU A 13 -21.61 -16.40 20.11
N ILE A 14 -20.97 -17.20 19.25
CA ILE A 14 -19.51 -17.28 19.12
C ILE A 14 -19.13 -16.64 17.79
N ILE A 15 -18.13 -15.75 17.83
CA ILE A 15 -17.52 -15.14 16.65
C ILE A 15 -16.04 -15.50 16.66
N ALA A 16 -15.56 -16.11 15.57
CA ALA A 16 -14.16 -16.46 15.41
C ALA A 16 -13.51 -15.55 14.36
N ASP A 17 -12.28 -15.11 14.61
CA ASP A 17 -11.51 -14.36 13.62
C ASP A 17 -11.19 -15.22 12.39
N GLY A 18 -11.22 -14.59 11.21
CA GLY A 18 -10.74 -15.21 9.99
C GLY A 18 -9.25 -15.52 10.02
N LEU A 19 -8.85 -16.42 9.12
CA LEU A 19 -7.45 -16.77 8.88
C LEU A 19 -6.66 -15.57 8.36
N TRP A 20 -5.35 -15.59 8.59
CA TRP A 20 -4.42 -14.57 8.11
C TRP A 20 -4.84 -13.16 8.53
N TRP A 21 -5.02 -12.97 9.85
CA TRP A 21 -5.48 -11.71 10.44
C TRP A 21 -6.83 -11.25 9.86
N GLY A 22 -7.80 -12.15 9.73
CA GLY A 22 -9.13 -11.83 9.23
C GLY A 22 -9.20 -11.53 7.73
N ALA A 23 -8.20 -11.94 6.95
CA ALA A 23 -8.21 -11.77 5.49
C ALA A 23 -9.05 -12.84 4.77
N PHE A 24 -9.17 -14.04 5.34
CA PHE A 24 -9.89 -15.16 4.73
C PHE A 24 -10.84 -15.84 5.72
N PRO A 25 -12.04 -16.25 5.29
CA PRO A 25 -12.87 -17.12 6.09
C PRO A 25 -12.21 -18.47 6.40
N CYS A 26 -12.48 -18.99 7.59
CA CYS A 26 -12.14 -20.35 7.99
C CYS A 26 -13.24 -21.30 7.52
N LYS A 27 -12.94 -22.12 6.50
CA LYS A 27 -13.93 -22.99 5.83
C LYS A 27 -14.43 -24.10 6.72
N GLU A 28 -13.56 -24.57 7.61
CA GLU A 28 -13.82 -25.62 8.59
C GLU A 28 -14.94 -25.24 9.56
N LEU A 29 -15.20 -23.93 9.73
CA LEU A 29 -16.26 -23.42 10.59
C LEU A 29 -17.61 -23.25 9.88
N PHE A 30 -17.71 -23.45 8.57
CA PHE A 30 -18.95 -23.16 7.81
C PHE A 30 -20.13 -24.04 8.22
N ALA A 31 -19.85 -25.27 8.67
CA ALA A 31 -20.88 -26.21 9.14
C ALA A 31 -21.27 -26.00 10.61
N MET A 32 -20.62 -25.07 11.31
CA MET A 32 -20.86 -24.80 12.73
C MET A 32 -21.68 -23.51 12.88
N PRO A 33 -22.49 -23.37 13.95
CA PRO A 33 -23.20 -22.13 14.26
C PRO A 33 -22.25 -21.09 14.88
N ILE A 34 -21.15 -20.80 14.19
CA ILE A 34 -20.10 -19.86 14.59
C ILE A 34 -20.00 -18.79 13.52
N ALA A 35 -20.23 -17.53 13.92
CA ALA A 35 -20.02 -16.39 13.05
C ALA A 35 -18.52 -16.12 12.86
N GLN A 36 -18.15 -15.36 11.83
CA GLN A 36 -16.76 -15.05 11.55
C GLN A 36 -16.49 -13.55 11.42
N ALA A 37 -15.31 -13.13 11.86
CA ALA A 37 -14.89 -11.73 11.81
C ALA A 37 -13.79 -11.51 10.76
N ALA A 38 -14.08 -10.59 9.83
CA ALA A 38 -13.10 -9.99 8.95
C ALA A 38 -12.31 -8.88 9.68
N ARG A 39 -11.24 -8.40 9.04
CA ARG A 39 -10.53 -7.15 9.41
C ARG A 39 -10.60 -6.13 8.27
N GLY A 40 -10.60 -4.84 8.62
CA GLY A 40 -10.64 -3.71 7.68
C GLY A 40 -9.44 -2.78 7.79
N TYR A 41 -8.23 -3.33 7.63
CA TYR A 41 -6.96 -2.60 7.72
C TYR A 41 -6.26 -2.41 6.36
N GLN A 42 -6.97 -2.54 5.26
CA GLN A 42 -6.40 -2.58 3.91
C GLN A 42 -6.53 -1.21 3.23
N PRO A 43 -5.44 -0.69 2.62
CA PRO A 43 -4.07 -1.22 2.65
C PRO A 43 -3.33 -0.89 3.95
N MET A 44 -2.43 -1.80 4.38
CA MET A 44 -1.62 -1.62 5.59
C MET A 44 -0.79 -0.32 5.57
N GLY A 45 -0.29 0.07 4.39
CA GLY A 45 0.46 1.31 4.20
C GLY A 45 -0.33 2.56 4.60
N LEU A 46 -1.66 2.55 4.44
CA LEU A 46 -2.55 3.65 4.83
C LEU A 46 -2.98 3.55 6.28
N THR A 47 -3.36 2.35 6.74
CA THR A 47 -3.97 2.17 8.06
C THR A 47 -2.95 2.14 9.20
N HIS A 48 -1.69 1.83 8.90
CA HIS A 48 -0.61 1.69 9.88
C HIS A 48 0.60 2.59 9.57
N TYR A 49 0.43 3.62 8.74
CA TYR A 49 1.50 4.57 8.43
C TYR A 49 2.17 5.09 9.71
N LYS A 50 3.49 4.93 9.82
CA LYS A 50 4.30 5.31 11.00
C LYS A 50 3.89 4.66 12.34
N ALA A 51 3.14 3.55 12.31
CA ALA A 51 2.82 2.80 13.52
C ALA A 51 4.07 2.10 14.08
N GLY A 52 4.55 2.53 15.24
CA GLY A 52 5.81 2.04 15.83
C GLY A 52 5.81 0.55 16.23
N TRP A 53 4.66 -0.11 16.22
CA TRP A 53 4.53 -1.55 16.47
C TRP A 53 4.45 -2.39 15.19
N VAL A 54 4.49 -1.76 14.01
CA VAL A 54 4.54 -2.44 12.72
C VAL A 54 5.93 -2.26 12.15
N GLU A 55 6.64 -3.37 11.97
CA GLU A 55 7.99 -3.36 11.40
C GLU A 55 7.98 -2.72 10.01
N GLY A 56 8.82 -1.68 9.85
CA GLY A 56 8.96 -0.94 8.60
C GLY A 56 7.89 0.09 8.29
N ALA A 57 6.89 0.28 9.15
CA ALA A 57 5.86 1.29 8.96
C ALA A 57 6.38 2.74 8.99
N ASP A 58 7.51 2.97 9.66
CA ASP A 58 8.26 4.24 9.64
C ASP A 58 8.76 4.61 8.24
N ARG A 59 8.95 3.60 7.38
CA ARG A 59 9.42 3.73 6.00
C ARG A 59 8.31 3.63 4.97
N TYR A 60 7.07 3.44 5.41
CA TYR A 60 5.95 3.50 4.48
C TYR A 60 5.92 4.88 3.82
N PRO A 61 5.49 4.94 2.56
CA PRO A 61 5.29 6.22 1.94
C PRO A 61 4.15 6.99 2.55
N VAL A 62 4.16 8.31 2.34
CA VAL A 62 3.03 9.18 2.71
C VAL A 62 1.76 8.62 2.03
N PRO A 63 0.72 8.25 2.79
CA PRO A 63 -0.44 7.59 2.21
C PRO A 63 -1.24 8.54 1.33
N GLU A 64 -1.79 7.98 0.27
CA GLU A 64 -2.84 8.60 -0.54
C GLU A 64 -4.02 7.64 -0.66
N TRP A 65 -5.18 8.17 -1.02
CA TRP A 65 -6.35 7.37 -1.38
C TRP A 65 -7.02 8.01 -2.60
N PRO A 66 -7.54 7.27 -3.57
CA PRO A 66 -7.05 5.95 -3.98
C PRO A 66 -5.51 5.88 -4.07
N VAL A 67 -4.95 4.69 -3.88
CA VAL A 67 -3.50 4.47 -4.04
C VAL A 67 -3.18 4.21 -5.51
N ARG A 68 -2.40 5.09 -6.13
CA ARG A 68 -1.88 4.87 -7.49
C ARG A 68 -0.82 3.79 -7.46
N CYS A 69 -0.88 2.83 -8.38
CA CYS A 69 -0.01 1.66 -8.38
C CYS A 69 0.73 1.52 -9.72
N ILE A 70 2.01 1.14 -9.64
CA ILE A 70 2.83 0.80 -10.81
C ILE A 70 2.98 -0.72 -11.02
N GLY A 71 2.22 -1.55 -10.28
CA GLY A 71 2.43 -3.00 -10.22
C GLY A 71 3.47 -3.40 -9.18
N GLY A 72 4.42 -4.28 -9.55
CA GLY A 72 5.30 -4.95 -8.59
C GLY A 72 6.50 -4.18 -8.07
N GLY A 73 7.00 -3.14 -8.74
CA GLY A 73 8.09 -2.30 -8.23
C GLY A 73 9.50 -2.92 -8.26
N PHE A 74 9.67 -4.20 -8.57
CA PHE A 74 10.99 -4.80 -8.83
C PHE A 74 11.39 -4.62 -10.30
N LEU A 75 12.68 -4.37 -10.52
CA LEU A 75 13.33 -4.48 -11.83
C LEU A 75 14.28 -5.67 -11.79
N TYR A 76 14.06 -6.63 -12.67
CA TYR A 76 14.77 -7.90 -12.72
C TYR A 76 15.84 -7.87 -13.80
N GLY A 77 17.03 -8.38 -13.50
CA GLY A 77 18.20 -8.36 -14.34
C GLY A 77 18.36 -9.58 -15.25
N SER A 78 19.53 -9.67 -15.87
CA SER A 78 19.90 -10.75 -16.79
C SER A 78 19.94 -12.14 -16.12
N MET A 79 20.07 -12.19 -14.78
CA MET A 79 20.03 -13.42 -13.97
C MET A 79 18.61 -13.92 -13.65
N LYS A 80 17.56 -13.11 -13.90
CA LYS A 80 16.14 -13.36 -13.57
C LYS A 80 15.24 -13.17 -14.80
N LYS A 81 15.61 -13.76 -15.93
CA LYS A 81 14.99 -13.48 -17.25
C LYS A 81 13.49 -13.76 -17.29
N GLU A 82 13.04 -14.76 -16.55
CA GLU A 82 11.63 -15.15 -16.44
C GLU A 82 10.78 -14.15 -15.67
N LEU A 83 11.39 -13.31 -14.82
CA LEU A 83 10.70 -12.25 -14.08
C LEU A 83 10.85 -10.88 -14.74
N LYS A 84 11.54 -10.80 -15.88
CA LYS A 84 11.92 -9.55 -16.52
C LYS A 84 10.73 -8.61 -16.70
N SER A 85 10.83 -7.44 -16.08
CA SER A 85 9.72 -6.50 -16.00
C SER A 85 10.24 -5.06 -15.88
N ALA A 86 10.41 -4.39 -17.02
CA ALA A 86 10.76 -2.98 -17.05
C ALA A 86 9.58 -2.11 -16.61
N LEU A 87 9.86 -0.99 -15.92
CA LEU A 87 8.85 0.04 -15.71
C LEU A 87 8.81 0.97 -16.93
N LYS A 88 7.64 1.06 -17.57
CA LYS A 88 7.42 1.93 -18.73
C LYS A 88 6.51 3.08 -18.36
N ILE A 89 6.89 4.28 -18.80
CA ILE A 89 6.20 5.54 -18.55
C ILE A 89 5.98 6.23 -19.90
N HIS A 90 4.73 6.34 -20.32
CA HIS A 90 4.34 7.12 -21.51
C HIS A 90 4.10 8.56 -21.11
N THR A 91 5.01 9.43 -21.53
CA THR A 91 4.98 10.85 -21.18
C THR A 91 4.35 11.67 -22.28
N ASN A 92 3.77 12.82 -21.91
CA ASN A 92 3.35 13.87 -22.84
C ASN A 92 3.37 15.22 -22.12
N PHE A 93 4.53 15.86 -22.08
CA PHE A 93 4.73 17.12 -21.35
C PHE A 93 4.84 18.31 -22.29
N LYS A 94 4.30 19.46 -21.87
CA LYS A 94 4.45 20.73 -22.59
C LYS A 94 5.86 21.31 -22.47
N GLU A 95 6.53 21.02 -21.36
CA GLU A 95 7.88 21.48 -21.00
C GLU A 95 8.72 20.28 -20.51
N PRO A 96 10.06 20.36 -20.57
CA PRO A 96 10.91 19.31 -20.02
C PRO A 96 10.67 19.10 -18.52
N VAL A 97 10.82 17.87 -18.06
CA VAL A 97 10.68 17.50 -16.64
C VAL A 97 11.84 16.62 -16.20
N LEU A 98 12.00 16.50 -14.88
CA LEU A 98 12.91 15.54 -14.28
C LEU A 98 12.10 14.36 -13.74
N LEU A 99 12.31 13.17 -14.31
CA LEU A 99 11.83 11.93 -13.73
C LEU A 99 12.80 11.51 -12.63
N VAL A 100 12.31 11.39 -11.40
CA VAL A 100 13.10 10.93 -10.26
C VAL A 100 12.61 9.55 -9.85
N VAL A 101 13.54 8.62 -9.66
CA VAL A 101 13.25 7.26 -9.22
C VAL A 101 14.12 6.93 -8.01
N THR A 102 13.50 6.45 -6.94
CA THR A 102 14.23 6.04 -5.73
C THR A 102 14.50 4.53 -5.79
N VAL A 103 15.77 4.16 -5.80
CA VAL A 103 16.24 2.77 -5.69
C VAL A 103 16.23 2.37 -4.22
N GLY A 104 15.51 1.31 -3.90
CA GLY A 104 15.43 0.74 -2.57
C GLY A 104 16.56 -0.25 -2.31
N GLU A 105 16.20 -1.53 -2.23
CA GLU A 105 17.15 -2.64 -2.04
C GLU A 105 17.68 -3.16 -3.38
N VAL A 106 18.96 -3.51 -3.40
CA VAL A 106 19.66 -4.12 -4.53
C VAL A 106 20.24 -5.47 -4.09
N SER A 107 20.15 -6.47 -4.96
CA SER A 107 20.76 -7.79 -4.76
C SER A 107 21.99 -7.98 -5.62
N HIS A 108 23.06 -8.46 -4.99
CA HIS A 108 24.32 -8.90 -5.60
C HIS A 108 25.03 -7.87 -6.47
N HIS A 109 24.57 -7.66 -7.70
CA HIS A 109 24.85 -6.49 -8.52
C HIS A 109 23.66 -6.24 -9.44
N ALA A 110 23.42 -4.98 -9.80
CA ALA A 110 22.40 -4.60 -10.77
C ALA A 110 22.81 -3.33 -11.51
N ARG A 111 22.73 -3.34 -12.84
CA ARG A 111 22.91 -2.14 -13.67
C ARG A 111 21.55 -1.59 -14.07
N LEU A 112 21.12 -0.52 -13.41
CA LEU A 112 19.94 0.22 -13.81
C LEU A 112 20.24 1.02 -15.07
N VAL A 113 19.31 0.99 -16.02
CA VAL A 113 19.35 1.81 -17.23
C VAL A 113 18.01 2.51 -17.42
N ALA A 114 18.09 3.80 -17.70
CA ALA A 114 16.97 4.61 -18.15
C ALA A 114 17.10 4.88 -19.65
N ARG A 115 16.09 4.46 -20.42
CA ARG A 115 16.00 4.66 -21.87
C ARG A 115 14.86 5.61 -22.19
N ILE A 116 15.10 6.56 -23.10
CA ILE A 116 14.07 7.43 -23.67
C ILE A 116 13.97 7.09 -25.15
N ASP A 117 12.79 6.64 -25.58
CA ASP A 117 12.53 6.16 -26.95
C ASP A 117 13.53 5.09 -27.42
N GLY A 118 13.95 4.22 -26.47
CA GLY A 118 14.91 3.14 -26.69
C GLY A 118 16.39 3.55 -26.56
N GLU A 119 16.70 4.85 -26.59
CA GLU A 119 18.07 5.35 -26.43
C GLU A 119 18.45 5.43 -24.95
N GLU A 120 19.62 4.88 -24.59
CA GLU A 120 20.16 4.97 -23.23
C GLU A 120 20.52 6.43 -22.90
N LYS A 121 19.83 7.01 -21.90
CA LYS A 121 20.10 8.38 -21.43
C LYS A 121 20.82 8.41 -20.09
N HIS A 122 20.66 7.35 -19.29
CA HIS A 122 21.31 7.21 -18.00
C HIS A 122 21.54 5.74 -17.67
N ALA A 123 22.66 5.44 -17.03
CA ALA A 123 22.95 4.11 -16.50
C ALA A 123 23.77 4.22 -15.21
N LEU A 124 23.44 3.36 -14.24
CA LEU A 124 24.13 3.30 -12.95
C LEU A 124 24.23 1.85 -12.49
N SER A 125 25.43 1.46 -12.08
CA SER A 125 25.68 0.12 -11.54
C SER A 125 25.72 0.14 -10.01
N PHE A 126 25.07 -0.83 -9.42
CA PHE A 126 25.00 -1.07 -7.99
C PHE A 126 25.67 -2.40 -7.68
N THR A 127 26.57 -2.40 -6.70
CA THR A 127 27.30 -3.61 -6.27
C THR A 127 27.35 -3.65 -4.74
N PRO A 128 26.31 -4.18 -4.08
CA PRO A 128 26.34 -4.50 -2.65
C PRO A 128 27.62 -5.22 -2.23
N GLY A 129 28.16 -4.86 -1.06
CA GLY A 129 29.38 -5.46 -0.52
C GLY A 129 29.44 -5.41 1.01
N PRO A 130 30.51 -5.93 1.62
CA PRO A 130 30.70 -5.87 3.06
C PRO A 130 30.96 -4.44 3.55
N GLY A 131 30.60 -4.16 4.80
CA GLY A 131 30.97 -2.94 5.50
C GLY A 131 30.23 -1.68 5.01
N GLU A 132 30.91 -0.54 5.11
CA GLU A 132 30.39 0.76 4.66
C GLU A 132 30.49 0.92 3.14
N GLY A 133 29.53 1.65 2.57
CA GLY A 133 29.45 1.91 1.14
C GLY A 133 28.41 2.97 0.82
N PRO A 134 28.00 3.14 -0.45
CA PRO A 134 26.91 4.04 -0.85
C PRO A 134 25.50 3.59 -0.39
N TRP A 135 25.42 2.56 0.45
CA TRP A 135 24.18 2.02 1.03
C TRP A 135 24.04 2.42 2.49
N GLN A 136 22.80 2.45 2.98
CA GLN A 136 22.47 2.64 4.39
C GLN A 136 22.78 1.39 5.21
N GLU A 137 22.55 0.21 4.65
CA GLU A 137 22.85 -1.09 5.27
C GLU A 137 23.18 -2.11 4.19
N SER A 138 23.98 -3.10 4.54
CA SER A 138 24.31 -4.24 3.67
C SER A 138 24.37 -5.51 4.52
N THR A 139 23.68 -6.54 4.07
CA THR A 139 23.57 -7.83 4.76
C THR A 139 24.02 -8.94 3.82
N PHE A 140 24.89 -9.82 4.32
CA PHE A 140 25.28 -11.03 3.62
C PHE A 140 24.23 -12.12 3.84
N TYR A 141 23.77 -12.74 2.75
CA TYR A 141 22.85 -13.86 2.79
C TYR A 141 23.57 -15.13 2.36
N GLU A 142 23.86 -16.02 3.31
CA GLU A 142 24.58 -17.28 3.08
C GLU A 142 23.87 -18.16 2.05
N GLU A 143 22.55 -18.23 2.10
CA GLU A 143 21.67 -18.99 1.19
C GLU A 143 21.92 -18.66 -0.29
N TYR A 144 22.28 -17.41 -0.58
CA TYR A 144 22.51 -16.91 -1.94
C TYR A 144 23.97 -16.59 -2.21
N ASN A 145 24.86 -16.79 -1.22
CA ASN A 145 26.27 -16.40 -1.25
C ASN A 145 26.47 -14.97 -1.83
N SER A 146 25.65 -14.03 -1.39
CA SER A 146 25.62 -12.67 -1.95
C SER A 146 25.20 -11.63 -0.91
N TYR A 147 25.57 -10.37 -1.16
CA TYR A 147 25.11 -9.23 -0.37
C TYR A 147 23.82 -8.67 -0.96
N LYS A 148 22.93 -8.21 -0.07
CA LYS A 148 21.86 -7.28 -0.43
C LYS A 148 22.06 -6.00 0.36
N ALA A 149 21.85 -4.86 -0.28
CA ALA A 149 22.05 -3.57 0.34
C ALA A 149 20.91 -2.61 0.06
N ARG A 150 20.54 -1.80 1.06
CA ARG A 150 19.54 -0.74 0.95
C ARG A 150 20.23 0.57 0.58
N TYR A 151 19.92 1.09 -0.60
CA TYR A 151 20.50 2.34 -1.09
C TYR A 151 19.66 3.54 -0.70
N ASP A 152 18.34 3.47 -0.91
CA ASP A 152 17.42 4.60 -0.73
C ASP A 152 17.91 5.86 -1.48
N GLN A 153 18.29 5.63 -2.75
CA GLN A 153 19.00 6.60 -3.56
C GLN A 153 18.12 7.09 -4.71
N ASP A 154 17.96 8.40 -4.81
CA ASP A 154 17.31 9.06 -5.94
C ASP A 154 18.22 9.04 -7.18
N ILE A 155 17.63 8.69 -8.32
CA ILE A 155 18.22 8.82 -9.66
C ILE A 155 17.33 9.75 -10.46
N THR A 156 17.94 10.71 -11.13
CA THR A 156 17.23 11.73 -11.90
C THR A 156 17.51 11.57 -13.39
N VAL A 157 16.45 11.48 -14.18
CA VAL A 157 16.48 11.31 -15.63
C VAL A 157 15.74 12.48 -16.27
N PRO A 158 16.41 13.37 -17.02
CA PRO A 158 15.75 14.43 -17.76
C PRO A 158 14.89 13.86 -18.88
N ILE A 159 13.62 14.27 -18.94
CA ILE A 159 12.67 13.92 -19.99
C ILE A 159 12.38 15.18 -20.81
N PRO A 160 12.65 15.19 -22.12
CA PRO A 160 12.30 16.32 -22.98
C PRO A 160 10.78 16.58 -23.03
N ALA A 161 10.41 17.79 -23.46
CA ALA A 161 9.03 18.10 -23.80
C ALA A 161 8.57 17.26 -25.02
N GLY A 162 7.29 16.91 -25.04
CA GLY A 162 6.69 16.09 -26.07
C GLY A 162 6.30 14.70 -25.57
N LYS A 163 6.00 13.82 -26.52
CA LYS A 163 5.58 12.44 -26.27
C LYS A 163 6.78 11.51 -26.33
N HIS A 164 7.02 10.78 -25.25
CA HIS A 164 8.12 9.83 -25.16
C HIS A 164 7.71 8.54 -24.43
N GLU A 165 8.41 7.45 -24.72
CA GLU A 165 8.45 6.29 -23.82
C GLU A 165 9.73 6.36 -22.99
N ALA A 166 9.58 6.58 -21.68
CA ALA A 166 10.65 6.37 -20.73
C ALA A 166 10.58 4.95 -20.17
N ALA A 167 11.67 4.20 -20.24
CA ALA A 167 11.77 2.84 -19.73
C ALA A 167 12.90 2.73 -18.71
N LEU A 168 12.61 2.16 -17.55
CA LEU A 168 13.58 1.83 -16.51
C LEU A 168 13.70 0.32 -16.42
N ASP A 169 14.93 -0.16 -16.50
CA ASP A 169 15.21 -1.59 -16.51
C ASP A 169 16.56 -1.92 -15.87
N VAL A 170 16.75 -3.16 -15.44
CA VAL A 170 18.06 -3.69 -15.02
C VAL A 170 18.64 -4.51 -16.15
N ASP A 171 19.47 -3.95 -17.02
CA ASP A 171 19.91 -4.71 -18.20
C ASP A 171 21.01 -5.73 -17.92
N ASP A 172 21.67 -5.63 -16.76
CA ASP A 172 22.64 -6.60 -16.26
C ASP A 172 22.54 -6.81 -14.75
N GLY A 173 22.78 -8.04 -14.29
CA GLY A 173 22.78 -8.44 -12.88
C GLY A 173 21.52 -9.15 -12.38
N ASP A 174 21.29 -9.12 -11.07
CA ASP A 174 20.24 -9.88 -10.39
C ASP A 174 18.90 -9.12 -10.34
N TRP A 175 18.72 -8.19 -9.41
CA TRP A 175 17.54 -7.32 -9.34
C TRP A 175 17.80 -6.12 -8.44
N LEU A 176 16.97 -5.10 -8.61
CA LEU A 176 16.77 -4.03 -7.65
C LEU A 176 15.28 -3.74 -7.47
N SER A 177 14.94 -3.05 -6.39
CA SER A 177 13.59 -2.58 -6.11
C SER A 177 13.49 -1.06 -6.25
N LEU A 178 12.33 -0.58 -6.68
CA LEU A 178 11.95 0.82 -6.69
C LEU A 178 11.02 1.10 -5.52
N THR A 179 11.27 2.16 -4.77
CA THR A 179 10.40 2.60 -3.65
C THR A 179 9.59 3.84 -4.00
N ARG A 180 9.96 4.56 -5.07
CA ARG A 180 9.25 5.77 -5.52
C ARG A 180 9.56 6.09 -6.97
N VAL A 181 8.57 6.67 -7.65
CA VAL A 181 8.75 7.46 -8.89
C VAL A 181 8.13 8.84 -8.69
N ALA A 182 8.76 9.87 -9.23
CA ALA A 182 8.34 11.24 -9.04
C ALA A 182 8.65 12.11 -10.26
N LEU A 183 7.90 13.18 -10.40
CA LEU A 183 8.11 14.24 -11.38
C LEU A 183 8.51 15.50 -10.64
N ARG A 184 9.62 16.10 -11.10
CA ARG A 184 10.11 17.38 -10.61
C ARG A 184 10.27 18.38 -11.75
N ASP A 185 10.09 19.65 -11.44
CA ASP A 185 10.52 20.78 -12.26
C ASP A 185 11.37 21.75 -11.44
N GLU A 186 11.60 22.96 -11.95
CA GLU A 186 12.39 23.99 -11.27
C GLU A 186 11.84 24.44 -9.91
N THR A 187 10.54 24.23 -9.67
CA THR A 187 9.87 24.59 -8.40
C THR A 187 9.94 23.47 -7.36
N GLY A 188 10.30 22.26 -7.79
CA GLY A 188 10.43 21.09 -6.92
C GLY A 188 9.61 19.90 -7.41
N GLU A 189 9.36 18.97 -6.49
CA GLU A 189 8.52 17.80 -6.74
C GLU A 189 7.04 18.17 -6.68
N TYR A 190 6.30 17.86 -7.74
CA TYR A 190 4.87 18.19 -7.85
C TYR A 190 3.99 16.95 -8.00
N ASP A 191 4.56 15.78 -8.29
CA ASP A 191 3.83 14.53 -8.28
C ASP A 191 4.75 13.35 -7.98
N SER A 192 4.24 12.37 -7.25
CA SER A 192 4.95 11.13 -6.98
C SER A 192 4.00 9.97 -6.76
N ILE A 193 4.49 8.76 -7.06
CA ILE A 193 3.87 7.49 -6.70
C ILE A 193 4.88 6.75 -5.86
N SER A 194 4.45 6.34 -4.68
CA SER A 194 5.24 5.48 -3.83
C SER A 194 4.96 4.01 -4.08
N ILE A 195 5.98 3.20 -3.87
CA ILE A 195 6.00 1.82 -4.35
C ILE A 195 6.38 0.94 -3.17
N ILE A 196 5.53 -0.05 -2.91
CA ILE A 196 5.85 -1.16 -2.02
C ILE A 196 6.20 -2.34 -2.93
N PRO A 197 7.48 -2.72 -3.04
CA PRO A 197 7.91 -3.79 -3.94
C PRO A 197 7.23 -5.13 -3.60
N LYS A 198 6.74 -5.82 -4.61
CA LYS A 198 6.11 -7.14 -4.53
C LYS A 198 6.79 -8.09 -5.49
N TRP A 199 7.46 -9.09 -4.93
CA TRP A 199 8.21 -10.05 -5.71
C TRP A 199 7.32 -10.81 -6.71
N GLY A 200 7.73 -10.87 -7.98
CA GLY A 200 7.07 -11.62 -9.04
C GLY A 200 5.82 -10.95 -9.63
N GLU A 201 5.34 -9.84 -9.07
CA GLU A 201 4.29 -9.04 -9.70
C GLU A 201 4.92 -8.18 -10.82
N PRO A 202 4.36 -8.17 -12.05
CA PRO A 202 4.91 -7.35 -13.12
C PRO A 202 4.64 -5.87 -12.88
N ASN A 203 5.48 -5.01 -13.46
CA ASN A 203 5.26 -3.58 -13.52
C ASN A 203 4.20 -3.28 -14.58
N ALA A 204 3.27 -2.41 -14.24
CA ALA A 204 2.31 -1.86 -15.18
C ALA A 204 2.93 -0.66 -15.91
N THR A 205 2.59 -0.51 -17.19
CA THR A 205 2.84 0.75 -17.88
C THR A 205 1.99 1.84 -17.25
N ILE A 206 2.62 2.98 -16.95
CA ILE A 206 1.94 4.19 -16.47
C ILE A 206 2.05 5.29 -17.52
N SER A 207 1.21 6.31 -17.41
CA SER A 207 1.22 7.45 -18.32
C SER A 207 1.17 8.77 -17.55
N THR A 208 1.29 9.90 -18.25
CA THR A 208 1.18 11.23 -17.64
C THR A 208 0.04 12.00 -18.28
N ASN A 209 -0.73 12.72 -17.48
CA ASN A 209 -1.77 13.60 -17.95
C ASN A 209 -1.17 14.95 -18.39
N PRO A 210 -1.34 15.40 -19.65
CA PRO A 210 -0.72 16.64 -20.13
C PRO A 210 -1.22 17.93 -19.44
N GLU A 211 -2.43 17.91 -18.89
CA GLU A 211 -3.05 19.09 -18.28
C GLU A 211 -2.73 19.20 -16.79
N SER A 212 -2.92 18.11 -16.03
CA SER A 212 -2.55 18.09 -14.61
C SER A 212 -1.06 17.85 -14.38
N ARG A 213 -0.32 17.41 -15.40
CA ARG A 213 1.10 16.99 -15.35
C ARG A 213 1.37 15.78 -14.45
N ARG A 214 0.35 15.14 -13.88
CA ARG A 214 0.48 14.01 -12.93
C ARG A 214 0.55 12.66 -13.62
N PHE A 215 1.12 11.67 -12.94
CA PHE A 215 1.03 10.27 -13.31
C PHE A 215 -0.42 9.78 -13.28
N GLN A 216 -0.74 8.94 -14.26
CA GLN A 216 -1.98 8.20 -14.39
C GLN A 216 -1.65 6.70 -14.42
N THR A 217 -2.28 5.95 -13.53
CA THR A 217 -2.06 4.51 -13.37
C THR A 217 -3.30 3.75 -13.80
N ALA A 218 -3.12 2.67 -14.57
CA ALA A 218 -4.22 1.77 -14.92
C ALA A 218 -4.66 0.90 -13.72
N GLN A 219 -3.80 0.78 -12.71
CA GLN A 219 -4.03 0.01 -11.49
C GLN A 219 -4.09 0.95 -10.30
N GLU A 220 -5.10 0.76 -9.46
CA GLU A 220 -5.28 1.53 -8.23
C GLU A 220 -5.81 0.63 -7.11
N GLN A 221 -5.48 0.99 -5.87
CA GLN A 221 -6.22 0.50 -4.70
C GLN A 221 -7.30 1.54 -4.39
N ASN A 222 -8.55 1.18 -4.67
CA ASN A 222 -9.73 2.02 -4.53
C ASN A 222 -10.91 1.20 -3.95
N ALA A 223 -12.12 1.78 -3.93
CA ALA A 223 -13.34 1.08 -3.50
C ALA A 223 -13.57 -0.27 -4.20
N ALA A 224 -13.36 -0.33 -5.52
CA ALA A 224 -13.53 -1.58 -6.27
C ALA A 224 -12.50 -2.63 -5.85
N TRP A 225 -11.25 -2.21 -5.61
CA TRP A 225 -10.22 -3.08 -5.06
C TRP A 225 -10.56 -3.60 -3.66
N LEU A 226 -11.06 -2.74 -2.74
CA LEU A 226 -11.52 -3.17 -1.41
C LEU A 226 -12.58 -4.27 -1.53
N TRP A 227 -13.57 -4.06 -2.39
CA TRP A 227 -14.61 -5.04 -2.64
C TRP A 227 -14.04 -6.35 -3.22
N GLU A 228 -13.41 -6.30 -4.39
CA GLU A 228 -13.01 -7.49 -5.14
C GLU A 228 -11.91 -8.30 -4.42
N LYS A 229 -10.96 -7.62 -3.77
CA LYS A 229 -9.80 -8.28 -3.16
C LYS A 229 -9.99 -8.61 -1.69
N HIS A 230 -10.93 -7.99 -0.99
CA HIS A 230 -11.06 -8.19 0.45
C HIS A 230 -12.47 -8.59 0.89
N PHE A 231 -13.51 -7.88 0.47
CA PHE A 231 -14.84 -8.02 1.09
C PHE A 231 -15.85 -8.87 0.35
N LYS A 232 -15.70 -9.09 -0.97
CA LYS A 232 -16.64 -9.93 -1.74
C LYS A 232 -16.78 -11.33 -1.14
N ARG A 233 -15.67 -11.97 -0.74
CA ARG A 233 -15.67 -13.30 -0.11
C ARG A 233 -16.48 -13.37 1.19
N TRP A 234 -16.50 -12.27 1.95
CA TRP A 234 -17.23 -12.17 3.21
C TRP A 234 -18.71 -11.91 2.96
N ALA A 235 -19.04 -11.14 1.93
CA ALA A 235 -20.41 -10.99 1.45
C ALA A 235 -20.99 -12.32 0.94
N ASP A 236 -20.24 -13.05 0.10
CA ASP A 236 -20.62 -14.37 -0.42
C ASP A 236 -20.87 -15.37 0.72
N LEU A 237 -20.10 -15.28 1.82
CA LEU A 237 -20.29 -16.10 3.01
C LEU A 237 -21.58 -15.75 3.76
N ARG A 238 -21.85 -14.45 3.92
CA ARG A 238 -23.08 -13.95 4.54
C ARG A 238 -24.32 -14.37 3.75
N GLU A 239 -24.27 -14.33 2.43
CA GLU A 239 -25.37 -14.77 1.55
C GLU A 239 -25.71 -16.26 1.74
N GLN A 240 -24.77 -17.07 2.22
CA GLN A 240 -24.99 -18.48 2.59
C GLN A 240 -25.61 -18.65 3.98
N GLY A 241 -25.99 -17.55 4.66
CA GLY A 241 -26.60 -17.58 5.99
C GLY A 241 -25.61 -17.66 7.15
N ILE A 242 -24.31 -17.60 6.88
CA ILE A 242 -23.27 -17.60 7.92
C ILE A 242 -23.10 -16.18 8.47
N GLY A 243 -23.06 -16.04 9.80
CA GLY A 243 -22.86 -14.75 10.45
C GLY A 243 -21.49 -14.15 10.13
N VAL A 244 -21.45 -12.88 9.73
CA VAL A 244 -20.20 -12.17 9.40
C VAL A 244 -20.22 -10.74 9.94
N MET A 245 -19.09 -10.30 10.48
CA MET A 245 -18.83 -8.89 10.83
C MET A 245 -17.42 -8.45 10.44
N VAL A 246 -17.18 -7.15 10.39
CA VAL A 246 -15.83 -6.57 10.45
C VAL A 246 -15.48 -6.34 11.91
N GLY A 247 -14.69 -7.24 12.49
CA GLY A 247 -14.38 -7.25 13.94
C GLY A 247 -13.54 -6.06 14.38
N GLU A 248 -12.64 -5.60 13.51
CA GLU A 248 -11.83 -4.42 13.74
C GLU A 248 -11.52 -3.74 12.42
N TRP A 249 -11.48 -2.41 12.44
CA TRP A 249 -11.02 -1.57 11.34
C TRP A 249 -10.69 -0.16 11.86
N GLY A 250 -10.05 0.63 11.00
CA GLY A 250 -9.70 2.03 11.25
C GLY A 250 -8.31 2.35 10.71
N ALA A 251 -7.89 3.60 10.87
CA ALA A 251 -6.55 4.06 10.49
C ALA A 251 -5.87 4.74 11.67
N PHE A 252 -4.57 4.52 11.82
CA PHE A 252 -3.74 5.15 12.83
C PHE A 252 -3.69 6.68 12.63
N ASN A 253 -3.34 7.40 13.69
CA ASN A 253 -3.45 8.86 13.76
C ASN A 253 -2.36 9.64 13.02
N GLU A 254 -1.34 8.96 12.49
CA GLU A 254 -0.27 9.60 11.72
C GLU A 254 -0.62 9.75 10.22
N THR A 255 -1.64 9.04 9.71
CA THR A 255 -2.14 9.23 8.34
C THR A 255 -2.97 10.51 8.26
N ASN A 256 -2.73 11.33 7.24
CA ASN A 256 -3.47 12.57 7.01
C ASN A 256 -4.99 12.35 7.03
N HIS A 257 -5.71 13.22 7.73
CA HIS A 257 -7.12 13.03 8.04
C HIS A 257 -8.03 12.98 6.79
N ASP A 258 -7.80 13.86 5.80
CA ASP A 258 -8.57 13.84 4.55
C ASP A 258 -8.43 12.49 3.81
N VAL A 259 -7.21 11.94 3.76
CA VAL A 259 -6.95 10.62 3.18
C VAL A 259 -7.71 9.54 3.95
N VAL A 260 -7.67 9.59 5.29
CA VAL A 260 -8.40 8.64 6.15
C VAL A 260 -9.90 8.72 5.89
N LEU A 261 -10.51 9.90 5.86
CA LEU A 261 -11.95 10.06 5.67
C LEU A 261 -12.41 9.54 4.31
N ARG A 262 -11.68 9.82 3.22
CA ARG A 262 -12.02 9.31 1.89
C ARG A 262 -11.91 7.78 1.83
N TRP A 263 -10.89 7.20 2.46
CA TRP A 263 -10.76 5.74 2.59
C TRP A 263 -11.84 5.12 3.48
N MET A 264 -12.17 5.75 4.62
CA MET A 264 -13.20 5.28 5.54
C MET A 264 -14.56 5.29 4.85
N GLU A 265 -14.88 6.30 4.06
CA GLU A 265 -16.14 6.35 3.33
C GLU A 265 -16.27 5.17 2.35
N ASP A 266 -15.23 4.88 1.56
CA ASP A 266 -15.22 3.72 0.65
C ASP A 266 -15.31 2.39 1.41
N SER A 267 -14.66 2.29 2.58
CA SER A 267 -14.75 1.12 3.46
C SER A 267 -16.17 0.93 4.01
N LEU A 268 -16.79 1.98 4.51
CA LEU A 268 -18.17 1.96 5.02
C LEU A 268 -19.19 1.61 3.93
N LYS A 269 -19.05 2.18 2.72
CA LYS A 269 -19.84 1.77 1.54
C LYS A 269 -19.66 0.30 1.22
N THR A 270 -18.43 -0.21 1.33
CA THR A 270 -18.09 -1.62 1.11
C THR A 270 -18.75 -2.53 2.15
N PHE A 271 -18.71 -2.17 3.43
CA PHE A 271 -19.33 -2.94 4.51
C PHE A 271 -20.85 -2.95 4.38
N ARG A 272 -21.44 -1.79 4.08
CA ARG A 272 -22.88 -1.67 3.79
C ARG A 272 -23.29 -2.51 2.57
N ARG A 273 -22.49 -2.52 1.49
CA ARG A 273 -22.71 -3.36 0.31
C ARG A 273 -22.67 -4.85 0.65
N ALA A 274 -21.73 -5.27 1.49
CA ALA A 274 -21.70 -6.64 2.02
C ALA A 274 -22.84 -6.92 3.03
N GLY A 275 -23.45 -5.85 3.56
CA GLY A 275 -24.43 -5.82 4.66
C GLY A 275 -23.93 -6.47 5.94
N ILE A 276 -22.64 -6.32 6.23
CA ILE A 276 -22.01 -6.77 7.46
C ILE A 276 -21.87 -5.59 8.43
N GLY A 277 -22.07 -5.87 9.73
CA GLY A 277 -21.77 -4.90 10.77
C GLY A 277 -20.27 -4.70 10.95
N TRP A 278 -19.86 -3.63 11.62
CA TRP A 278 -18.47 -3.27 11.83
C TRP A 278 -18.24 -2.71 13.24
N ALA A 279 -17.01 -2.84 13.75
CA ALA A 279 -16.57 -2.24 15.00
C ALA A 279 -15.25 -1.47 14.81
N LEU A 280 -15.28 -0.16 15.00
CA LEU A 280 -14.08 0.69 14.95
C LEU A 280 -13.14 0.29 16.10
N TRP A 281 -11.85 0.16 15.81
CA TRP A 281 -10.88 -0.39 16.77
C TRP A 281 -10.83 0.37 18.11
N ASN A 282 -10.97 1.69 18.08
CA ASN A 282 -11.05 2.49 19.28
C ASN A 282 -12.31 3.35 19.27
N PHE A 283 -12.96 3.48 20.43
CA PHE A 283 -13.86 4.60 20.68
C PHE A 283 -13.03 5.84 21.05
N ARG A 284 -12.20 5.70 22.09
CA ARG A 284 -11.16 6.65 22.50
C ARG A 284 -9.78 6.08 22.19
N GLY A 285 -8.91 6.85 21.53
CA GLY A 285 -7.55 6.43 21.16
C GLY A 285 -7.26 6.63 19.68
N ALA A 286 -6.05 6.25 19.26
CA ALA A 286 -5.47 6.67 17.98
C ALA A 286 -6.23 6.23 16.72
N PHE A 287 -7.12 5.24 16.81
CA PHE A 287 -7.99 4.79 15.71
C PHE A 287 -9.43 5.29 15.82
N GLY A 288 -9.75 6.02 16.89
CA GLY A 288 -11.12 6.37 17.26
C GLY A 288 -11.51 7.80 16.93
N ILE A 289 -12.75 8.13 17.30
CA ILE A 289 -13.33 9.48 17.12
C ILE A 289 -13.03 10.42 18.29
N LEU A 290 -12.53 9.91 19.41
CA LEU A 290 -12.25 10.69 20.60
C LEU A 290 -10.78 10.57 21.00
N ASP A 291 -10.17 11.70 21.33
CA ASP A 291 -8.78 11.79 21.81
C ASP A 291 -7.79 11.03 20.90
N SER A 292 -8.01 11.07 19.59
CA SER A 292 -7.23 10.28 18.64
C SER A 292 -5.83 10.83 18.42
N GLY A 293 -5.59 12.11 18.73
CA GLY A 293 -4.27 12.73 18.66
C GLY A 293 -3.76 12.95 17.23
N ARG A 294 -4.64 12.89 16.23
CA ARG A 294 -4.36 13.39 14.87
C ARG A 294 -3.97 14.87 14.94
N LYS A 295 -2.91 15.26 14.23
CA LYS A 295 -2.30 16.60 14.28
C LYS A 295 -3.01 17.61 13.38
N ASP A 296 -3.83 17.12 12.45
CA ASP A 296 -4.49 17.87 11.38
C ASP A 296 -6.03 17.87 11.51
N VAL A 297 -6.54 17.58 12.72
CA VAL A 297 -7.98 17.62 13.04
C VAL A 297 -8.27 18.79 13.96
N GLU A 298 -9.28 19.58 13.59
CA GLU A 298 -9.87 20.58 14.48
C GLU A 298 -10.92 19.90 15.38
N TYR A 299 -10.53 19.56 16.61
CA TYR A 299 -11.41 18.85 17.53
C TYR A 299 -12.48 19.75 18.18
N GLU A 300 -13.67 19.20 18.35
CA GLU A 300 -14.74 19.77 19.16
C GLU A 300 -14.58 19.35 20.64
N SER A 301 -14.72 20.29 21.57
CA SER A 301 -14.79 19.94 23.00
C SER A 301 -16.13 19.28 23.31
N PHE A 302 -16.10 18.01 23.70
CA PHE A 302 -17.30 17.20 23.91
C PHE A 302 -17.18 16.38 25.20
N HIS A 303 -17.95 16.75 26.23
CA HIS A 303 -17.97 16.10 27.54
C HIS A 303 -16.57 15.86 28.16
N GLY A 304 -15.66 16.82 28.00
CA GLY A 304 -14.28 16.72 28.53
C GLY A 304 -13.30 15.98 27.64
N HIS A 305 -13.69 15.62 26.41
CA HIS A 305 -12.86 14.95 25.42
C HIS A 305 -12.73 15.77 24.13
N GLN A 306 -11.73 15.44 23.32
CA GLN A 306 -11.52 16.01 21.99
C GLN A 306 -12.20 15.13 20.95
N LEU A 307 -13.31 15.61 20.37
CA LEU A 307 -14.13 14.88 19.41
C LEU A 307 -13.78 15.27 17.97
N ASP A 308 -13.49 14.25 17.17
CA ASP A 308 -13.47 14.31 15.72
C ASP A 308 -14.92 14.27 15.20
N ARG A 309 -15.51 15.45 15.04
CA ARG A 309 -16.91 15.59 14.61
C ARG A 309 -17.12 15.05 13.20
N GLU A 310 -16.15 15.27 12.31
CA GLU A 310 -16.27 14.88 10.91
C GLU A 310 -16.28 13.35 10.77
N MET A 311 -15.36 12.65 11.45
CA MET A 311 -15.35 11.20 11.49
C MET A 311 -16.62 10.64 12.16
N LEU A 312 -17.09 11.21 13.27
CA LEU A 312 -18.33 10.77 13.91
C LEU A 312 -19.55 10.88 12.98
N GLU A 313 -19.75 12.02 12.32
CA GLU A 313 -20.88 12.19 11.41
C GLU A 313 -20.75 11.29 10.17
N MET A 314 -19.54 11.00 9.71
CA MET A 314 -19.32 9.97 8.69
C MET A 314 -19.80 8.59 9.16
N LEU A 315 -19.36 8.14 10.34
CA LEU A 315 -19.76 6.84 10.89
C LEU A 315 -21.28 6.73 11.09
N ARG A 316 -21.95 7.80 11.55
CA ARG A 316 -23.42 7.81 11.75
C ARG A 316 -24.23 7.73 10.46
N ARG A 317 -23.65 8.11 9.31
CA ARG A 317 -24.33 8.03 8.00
C ARG A 317 -24.40 6.59 7.46
N TYR A 318 -23.52 5.70 7.90
CA TYR A 318 -23.31 4.37 7.31
C TYR A 318 -23.79 3.22 8.18
#